data_AF-A0A967WP10-F1
#
_entry.id   AF-A0A967WP10-F1
#
_cell.length_a   1.000
_cell.length_b   1.000
_cell.length_c   1.000
_cell.angle_alpha   90.00
_cell.angle_beta   90.00
_cell.angle_gamma   90.00
#
_symmetry.space_group_name_H-M   'P 1'
#
loop_
_entity.id
_entity.type
_entity.pdbx_description
1 polymer ?
#
loop_
_entity_poly.entity_id
_entity_poly.type
_entity_poly.pdbx_seq_one_letter_code
_entity_poly.pdbx_strand_id
1 'polypeptide(L)' 'MAWKRVRNYRLGYSLQKKCFYIYYELEGESSVHQFFPTPEEFVGLSDMFRNEGPINFNTDHRYFVTGTEEVGEEESDP' A
#
# COMPACT_ATOMS: atom_id res chain seq x y z
N MET A 1 -10.35 -14.36 0.51
CA MET A 1 -9.02 -13.71 0.54
C MET A 1 -9.23 -12.25 0.94
N ALA A 2 -8.53 -11.73 1.95
CA ALA A 2 -8.78 -10.38 2.45
C ALA A 2 -7.84 -9.36 1.79
N TRP A 3 -8.10 -9.09 0.51
CA TRP A 3 -7.52 -7.95 -0.17
C TRP A 3 -8.32 -6.69 0.19
N LYS A 4 -7.61 -5.61 0.52
CA LYS A 4 -8.24 -4.31 0.75
C LYS A 4 -7.57 -3.24 -0.09
N ARG A 5 -8.38 -2.40 -0.72
CA ARG A 5 -7.90 -1.26 -1.47
C ARG A 5 -7.34 -0.20 -0.53
N VAL A 6 -6.22 0.42 -0.90
CA VAL A 6 -5.74 1.62 -0.23
C VAL A 6 -6.63 2.79 -0.65
N ARG A 7 -7.37 3.33 0.31
CA ARG A 7 -8.27 4.47 0.11
C ARG A 7 -7.51 5.79 0.08
N ASN A 8 -6.57 5.95 1.01
CA ASN A 8 -5.77 7.16 1.14
C ASN A 8 -4.36 6.80 1.60
N TYR A 9 -3.39 7.61 1.21
CA TYR A 9 -2.00 7.42 1.63
C TYR A 9 -1.29 8.77 1.80
N ARG A 10 -0.22 8.76 2.61
CA ARG A 10 0.69 9.90 2.78
C ARG A 10 2.12 9.39 2.84
N LEU A 11 2.95 9.95 1.97
CA LEU A 11 4.39 9.71 1.93
C LEU A 11 5.08 10.91 2.56
N GLY A 12 6.03 10.71 3.47
CA GLY A 12 6.70 11.83 4.11
C GLY A 12 8.06 11.49 4.70
N TYR A 13 8.79 12.56 5.02
CA TYR A 13 10.07 12.51 5.73
C TYR A 13 10.01 13.39 6.96
N SER A 14 10.47 12.88 8.10
CA SER A 14 10.57 13.65 9.34
C SER A 14 11.99 14.18 9.53
N LEU A 15 12.17 15.51 9.49
CA LEU A 15 13.47 16.14 9.78
C LEU A 15 13.95 15.87 11.21
N GLN A 16 13.02 15.84 12.18
CA GLN A 16 13.35 15.63 13.59
C GLN A 16 13.82 14.20 13.84
N LYS A 17 13.12 13.20 13.27
CA LYS A 17 13.44 11.78 13.46
C LYS A 17 14.41 11.23 12.42
N LYS A 18 14.71 12.00 11.37
CA LYS A 18 15.55 11.63 10.23
C LYS A 18 15.12 10.32 9.56
N CYS A 19 13.81 10.08 9.44
CA CYS A 19 13.27 8.85 8.86
C CYS A 19 12.13 9.15 7.87
N PHE A 20 11.99 8.24 6.89
CA PHE A 20 10.84 8.18 6.01
C PHE A 20 9.68 7.48 6.70
N TYR A 21 8.46 7.88 6.35
CA TYR A 21 7.26 7.21 6.83
C TYR A 21 6.21 7.14 5.72
N ILE A 22 5.40 6.09 5.79
CA ILE A 22 4.23 5.91 4.95
C ILE A 22 3.04 5.71 5.88
N TYR A 23 2.01 6.51 5.67
CA TYR A 23 0.69 6.30 6.25
C TYR A 23 -0.26 5.82 5.16
N TYR A 24 -1.14 4.89 5.49
CA TYR A 24 -2.21 4.47 4.59
C TYR A 24 -3.48 4.08 5.34
N GLU A 25 -4.60 4.25 4.66
CA GLU A 25 -5.93 3.87 5.13
C GLU A 25 -6.50 2.85 4.15
N LEU A 26 -7.04 1.75 4.66
CA LEU A 26 -7.69 0.73 3.87
C LEU A 26 -9.18 1.02 3.76
N GLU A 27 -9.77 0.67 2.62
CA GLU A 27 -11.21 0.80 2.43
C GLU A 27 -11.99 -0.05 3.44
N GLY A 28 -13.05 0.55 4.01
CA GLY A 28 -13.85 -0.07 5.07
C GLY A 28 -13.17 -0.12 6.44
N GLU A 29 -11.98 0.47 6.62
CA GLU A 29 -11.32 0.62 7.92
C GLU A 29 -11.30 2.07 8.39
N SER A 30 -11.46 2.25 9.71
CA SER A 30 -11.30 3.56 10.38
C SER A 30 -9.87 3.78 10.91
N SER A 31 -9.00 2.78 10.79
CA SER A 31 -7.64 2.79 11.31
C SER A 31 -6.66 3.35 10.29
N VAL A 32 -5.71 4.17 10.76
CA VAL A 32 -4.57 4.62 9.96
C VAL A 32 -3.39 3.71 10.26
N HIS A 33 -2.85 3.07 9.23
CA HIS A 33 -1.66 2.24 9.32
C HIS A 33 -0.41 3.09 9.08
N GLN A 34 0.67 2.77 9.79
CA GLN A 34 1.96 3.44 9.66
C GLN A 34 3.11 2.44 9.63
N PHE A 35 4.09 2.70 8.76
CA PHE A 35 5.40 2.07 8.86
C PHE A 35 6.52 3.02 8.42
N PHE A 36 7.76 2.63 8.75
CA PHE A 36 8.98 3.40 8.49
C PHE A 36 9.88 2.57 7.56
N PRO A 37 9.80 2.79 6.24
CA PRO A 37 10.65 2.08 5.29
C PRO A 37 12.09 2.58 5.34
N THR A 38 13.00 1.76 4.84
CA THR A 38 14.34 2.20 4.42
C THR A 38 14.25 3.20 3.25
N PRO A 39 15.32 3.97 2.97
CA PRO A 39 15.32 4.91 1.84
C PRO A 39 15.03 4.26 0.48
N GLU A 40 15.57 3.06 0.25
CA GLU A 40 15.40 2.31 -1.01
C GLU A 40 13.95 1.84 -1.17
N GLU A 41 13.38 1.24 -0.11
CA GLU A 41 11.96 0.87 -0.08
C GLU A 41 11.04 2.08 -0.25
N PHE A 42 11.38 3.22 0.35
CA PHE A 42 10.57 4.43 0.24
C PHE A 42 10.51 4.95 -1.20
N VAL A 43 11.62 4.90 -1.95
CA VAL A 43 11.64 5.30 -3.36
C VAL A 43 10.75 4.36 -4.18
N GLY A 44 10.96 3.04 -4.07
CA GLY A 44 10.17 2.06 -4.82
C GLY A 44 8.68 2.13 -4.51
N LEU A 45 8.32 2.26 -3.23
CA LEU A 45 6.93 2.43 -2.80
C LEU A 45 6.38 3.79 -3.26
N SER A 46 7.16 4.87 -3.19
CA SER A 46 6.70 6.19 -3.64
C SER A 46 6.36 6.19 -5.13
N ASP A 47 7.18 5.53 -5.95
CA ASP A 47 6.93 5.42 -7.38
C ASP A 47 5.68 4.59 -7.67
N MET A 48 5.54 3.45 -6.99
CA MET A 48 4.34 2.60 -7.09
C MET A 48 3.07 3.38 -6.70
N PHE A 49 3.03 4.02 -5.53
CA PHE A 49 1.84 4.72 -5.05
C PHE A 49 1.47 5.97 -5.87
N ARG A 50 2.44 6.62 -6.53
CA ARG A 50 2.21 7.84 -7.32
C ARG A 50 1.82 7.57 -8.76
N ASN A 51 2.41 6.55 -9.37
CA ASN A 51 2.32 6.32 -10.81
C ASN A 51 1.36 5.19 -11.16
N GLU A 52 1.10 4.28 -10.23
CA GLU A 52 0.24 3.11 -10.44
C GLU A 52 -1.04 3.22 -9.60
N GLY A 53 -2.16 2.73 -10.14
CA GLY A 53 -3.41 2.72 -9.39
C GLY A 53 -4.51 1.93 -10.08
N PRO A 54 -5.39 1.23 -9.32
CA PRO A 54 -5.47 1.15 -7.85
C PRO A 54 -4.34 0.37 -7.14
N ILE A 55 -4.06 0.77 -5.89
CA ILE A 55 -3.17 0.04 -4.97
C ILE A 55 -4.01 -0.82 -4.01
N ASN A 56 -3.66 -2.10 -3.92
CA ASN A 56 -4.29 -3.06 -3.02
C ASN A 56 -3.27 -3.56 -1.99
N PHE A 57 -3.76 -3.91 -0.80
CA PHE A 57 -2.99 -4.46 0.29
C PHE A 57 -3.54 -5.83 0.69
N ASN A 58 -2.64 -6.81 0.79
CA ASN A 58 -2.98 -8.13 1.30
C ASN A 58 -2.91 -8.12 2.83
N THR A 59 -4.04 -8.31 3.53
CA THR A 59 -4.02 -8.26 5.01
C THR A 59 -3.38 -9.49 5.65
N ASP A 60 -3.32 -10.61 4.94
CA ASP A 60 -2.83 -11.89 5.46
C ASP A 60 -1.29 -11.96 5.39
N HIS A 61 -0.72 -11.55 4.27
CA HIS A 61 0.71 -11.61 3.97
C HIS A 61 1.41 -10.24 4.00
N ARG A 62 0.67 -9.15 4.21
CA ARG A 62 1.16 -7.78 4.44
C ARG A 62 2.05 -7.20 3.33
N TYR A 63 1.57 -7.24 2.10
CA TYR A 63 2.26 -6.60 0.97
C TYR A 63 1.30 -5.79 0.10
N PHE A 64 1.86 -4.84 -0.66
CA PHE A 64 1.14 -4.00 -1.61
C PHE A 64 1.27 -4.54 -3.03
N VAL A 65 0.22 -4.39 -3.83
CA VAL A 65 0.21 -4.71 -5.26
C VAL A 65 -0.57 -3.66 -6.04
N THR A 66 -0.14 -3.40 -7.27
CA THR A 66 -0.83 -2.57 -8.25
C THR A 66 -1.79 -3.45 -9.04
N GLY A 67 -3.03 -3.02 -9.27
CA GLY A 67 -3.98 -3.80 -10.08
C GLY A 67 -4.50 -3.02 -11.29
N THR A 68 -4.67 -3.70 -12.43
CA THR A 68 -5.63 -3.31 -13.49
C THR A 68 -6.87 -4.21 -13.54
N GLU A 69 -7.05 -5.11 -12.58
CA GLU A 69 -8.25 -5.94 -12.45
C GLU A 69 -8.69 -5.98 -10.99
N GLU A 70 -10.03 -5.99 -10.78
CA GLU A 70 -10.62 -6.26 -9.47
C GLU A 70 -10.03 -7.57 -8.96
N VAL A 71 -9.28 -7.50 -7.87
CA VAL A 71 -8.66 -8.66 -7.24
C VAL A 71 -9.79 -9.56 -6.71
N GLY A 72 -10.35 -10.38 -7.59
CA GLY A 72 -11.65 -11.03 -7.37
C GLY A 72 -12.20 -11.90 -8.51
N GLU A 73 -11.53 -12.09 -9.65
CA GLU A 73 -11.89 -13.16 -10.59
C GLU A 73 -10.91 -14.33 -10.49
N GLU A 74 -11.49 -15.51 -10.25
CA GLU A 74 -10.82 -16.80 -10.00
C GLU A 74 -9.91 -17.23 -11.15
N GLU A 75 -8.65 -17.54 -10.87
CA GLU A 75 -7.95 -18.60 -11.60
C GLU A 75 -8.50 -19.96 -11.13
N SER A 76 -9.70 -20.27 -11.58
CA SER A 76 -10.19 -21.64 -11.71
C SER A 76 -9.80 -22.13 -13.10
N ASP A 77 -8.52 -22.48 -13.27
CA ASP A 77 -8.01 -23.04 -14.53
C ASP A 77 -8.49 -24.52 -14.66
N PRO A 78 -8.85 -24.99 -15.88
CA PRO A 78 -9.63 -26.22 -16.12
C PRO A 78 -8.85 -27.55 -16.05
#